data_AF-A0AAI9R5L5-F1
#
_entry.id   AF-A0AAI9R5L5-F1
#
_cell.length_a   1.000
_cell.length_b   1.000
_cell.length_c   1.000
_cell.angle_alpha   90.00
_cell.angle_beta   90.00
_cell.angle_gamma   90.00
#
_symmetry.space_group_name_H-M   'P 1'
#
loop_
_entity.id
_entity.type
_entity.pdbx_description
1 polymer ?
#
loop_
_entity_poly.entity_id
_entity_poly.type
_entity_poly.pdbx_seq_one_letter_code
_entity_poly.pdbx_strand_id
1 'polypeptide(L)'
;NDPRFGRTYVYGAYWEAGLRIFDVSDVPHPNKDLVEYVWYGSLCRLSGGTQAGCTWRAPEVGQWMEFEDFDGDGEIDCGCTSNENGGRASYIHYAEPIDEMVDASHLGYPAGKMHMTIIATEVLETTVGTGMSYLLDTTGYEEVNGNVRFTPKLIHGWEIPFANDHHIPGGEEWLLFSPHNVDTHVFQTGLPGLPDTSHGGAWDARIYLSSYHAGLWVIDVETLMLAGLSDGNKTDTHMDATVGFHLPHGVDGQPLDSSYYDFGWTPFLWAAEYHKGYTYLSCITTGLYIVQLDIDKPYGSGI
;
A
#
# COMPACT_ATOMS: atom_id res chain seq x y z
N ASN A 1 12.08 9.18 -4.27
CA ASN A 1 11.91 10.52 -4.92
C ASN A 1 10.69 10.40 -5.79
N ASP A 2 9.66 11.21 -5.58
CA ASP A 2 8.42 11.07 -6.36
C ASP A 2 8.70 11.16 -7.87
N PRO A 3 8.19 10.21 -8.67
CA PRO A 3 8.51 10.12 -10.08
C PRO A 3 7.83 11.18 -10.96
N ARG A 4 6.98 12.06 -10.40
CA ARG A 4 6.40 13.23 -11.10
C ARG A 4 7.37 14.43 -11.14
N PHE A 5 8.66 14.13 -11.35
CA PHE A 5 9.84 15.01 -11.38
C PHE A 5 9.58 16.52 -11.25
N GLY A 6 10.00 17.09 -10.11
CA GLY A 6 9.98 18.54 -9.85
C GLY A 6 9.45 18.93 -8.48
N ARG A 7 8.84 17.98 -7.77
CA ARG A 7 8.31 18.11 -6.42
C ARG A 7 8.68 16.90 -5.56
N THR A 8 8.62 17.04 -4.25
CA THR A 8 8.77 15.97 -3.27
C THR A 8 7.47 15.84 -2.51
N TYR A 9 6.91 14.63 -2.45
CA TYR A 9 5.67 14.37 -1.75
C TYR A 9 5.86 13.38 -0.60
N VAL A 10 5.06 13.54 0.44
CA VAL A 10 4.92 12.57 1.54
C VAL A 10 3.55 11.92 1.43
N TYR A 11 3.55 10.59 1.49
CA TYR A 11 2.35 9.76 1.49
C TYR A 11 2.09 9.31 2.93
N GLY A 12 0.88 9.51 3.40
CA GLY A 12 0.49 9.18 4.78
C GLY A 12 -0.82 8.44 4.81
N ALA A 13 -0.83 7.29 5.49
CA ALA A 13 -2.05 6.65 5.96
C ALA A 13 -2.58 7.46 7.15
N TYR A 14 -3.75 8.07 7.01
CA TYR A 14 -4.40 8.75 8.13
C TYR A 14 -5.62 7.94 8.54
N TRP A 15 -5.55 7.42 9.76
CA TRP A 15 -6.53 6.54 10.39
C TRP A 15 -7.98 6.90 10.04
N GLU A 16 -8.38 8.15 10.30
CA GLU A 16 -9.77 8.61 10.12
C GLU A 16 -10.01 9.37 8.81
N ALA A 17 -9.12 9.32 7.81
CA ALA A 17 -9.30 10.20 6.64
C ALA A 17 -8.57 9.77 5.38
N GLY A 18 -8.19 8.49 5.31
CA GLY A 18 -7.66 7.88 4.12
C GLY A 18 -6.23 8.29 3.77
N LEU A 19 -5.89 8.18 2.49
CA LEU A 19 -4.57 8.54 1.97
C LEU A 19 -4.41 10.06 1.96
N ARG A 20 -3.29 10.51 2.51
CA ARG A 20 -2.83 11.89 2.45
C ARG A 20 -1.59 11.98 1.58
N ILE A 21 -1.57 12.95 0.67
CA ILE A 21 -0.39 13.24 -0.16
C ILE A 21 -0.04 14.72 0.03
N PHE A 22 1.12 14.99 0.64
CA PHE A 22 1.58 16.33 0.99
C PHE A 22 2.75 16.74 0.12
N ASP A 23 2.69 17.91 -0.53
CA ASP A 23 3.86 18.51 -1.15
C ASP A 23 4.78 19.10 -0.07
N VAL A 24 6.01 18.59 0.00
CA VAL A 24 7.04 19.05 0.94
C VAL A 24 8.24 19.69 0.25
N SER A 25 8.13 20.02 -1.04
CA SER A 25 9.23 20.58 -1.85
C SER A 25 9.73 21.93 -1.31
N ASP A 26 8.80 22.75 -0.83
CA ASP A 26 9.05 24.16 -0.50
C ASP A 26 8.67 24.51 0.94
N VAL A 27 8.75 23.55 1.87
CA VAL A 27 8.45 23.81 3.29
C VAL A 27 9.40 24.88 3.83
N PRO A 28 8.88 26.00 4.38
CA PRO A 28 9.73 27.02 4.99
C PRO A 28 10.54 26.42 6.15
N HIS A 29 11.86 26.57 6.11
CA HIS A 29 12.73 26.10 7.19
C HIS A 29 13.80 27.14 7.54
N PRO A 30 14.19 27.28 8.84
CA PRO A 30 15.09 28.34 9.31
C PRO A 30 16.43 28.39 8.59
N ASN A 31 16.89 27.23 8.09
CA ASN A 31 18.17 27.08 7.39
C ASN A 31 18.09 27.34 5.87
N LYS A 32 16.89 27.51 5.27
CA LYS A 32 16.69 27.87 3.85
C LYS A 32 16.78 29.39 3.73
N ASP A 33 15.87 30.02 4.47
CA ASP A 33 15.65 31.45 4.52
C ASP A 33 14.92 31.76 5.82
N LEU A 34 15.63 32.45 6.73
CA LEU A 34 15.09 32.82 8.03
C LEU A 34 13.97 33.86 7.92
N VAL A 35 14.02 34.75 6.91
CA VAL A 35 13.00 35.79 6.69
C VAL A 35 11.71 35.14 6.22
N GLU A 36 11.80 34.25 5.23
CA GLU A 36 10.67 33.45 4.75
C GLU A 36 10.06 32.61 5.88
N TYR A 37 10.90 31.89 6.63
CA TYR A 37 10.45 31.07 7.76
C TYR A 37 9.74 31.90 8.84
N VAL A 38 10.31 33.05 9.24
CA VAL A 38 9.68 33.93 10.23
C VAL A 38 8.36 34.49 9.70
N TRP A 39 8.30 34.88 8.42
CA TRP A 39 7.07 35.37 7.80
C TRP A 39 5.94 34.34 7.85
N TYR A 40 6.18 33.14 7.30
CA TYR A 40 5.18 32.08 7.29
C TYR A 40 4.87 31.53 8.68
N GLY A 41 5.88 31.40 9.55
CA GLY A 41 5.69 30.97 10.94
C GLY A 41 4.88 31.96 11.77
N SER A 42 5.12 33.26 11.62
CA SER A 42 4.35 34.31 12.30
C SER A 42 2.91 34.38 11.78
N LEU A 43 2.68 34.30 10.47
CA LEU A 43 1.33 34.29 9.90
C LEU A 43 0.53 33.08 10.37
N CYS A 44 1.12 31.89 10.33
CA CYS A 44 0.50 30.65 10.79
C CYS A 44 0.16 30.70 12.29
N ARG A 45 1.03 31.29 13.11
CA ARG A 45 0.74 31.52 14.53
C ARG A 45 -0.38 32.52 14.74
N LEU A 46 -0.40 33.63 13.99
CA LEU A 46 -1.44 34.65 14.09
C LEU A 46 -2.80 34.14 13.64
N SER A 47 -2.85 33.22 12.69
CA SER A 47 -4.08 32.55 12.25
C SER A 47 -4.52 31.40 13.16
N GLY A 48 -3.82 31.16 14.28
CA GLY A 48 -4.14 30.08 15.21
C GLY A 48 -3.91 28.68 14.63
N GLY A 49 -3.04 28.52 13.64
CA GLY A 49 -2.79 27.23 12.99
C GLY A 49 -3.72 26.89 11.82
N THR A 50 -4.61 27.81 11.43
CA THR A 50 -5.58 27.59 10.35
C THR A 50 -4.98 27.81 8.96
N GLN A 51 -5.59 27.20 7.93
CA GLN A 51 -5.18 27.35 6.52
C GLN A 51 -5.14 28.81 6.04
N ALA A 52 -5.86 29.73 6.70
CA ALA A 52 -5.84 31.17 6.39
C ALA A 52 -4.46 31.84 6.61
N GLY A 53 -3.60 31.27 7.45
CA GLY A 53 -2.23 31.76 7.67
C GLY A 53 -1.14 30.71 7.56
N CYS A 54 -1.50 29.42 7.55
CA CYS A 54 -0.58 28.30 7.37
C CYS A 54 -0.64 27.76 5.94
N THR A 55 -0.44 28.62 4.93
CA THR A 55 -0.64 28.27 3.51
C THR A 55 0.37 27.26 2.96
N TRP A 56 1.48 27.01 3.66
CA TRP A 56 2.46 25.96 3.36
C TRP A 56 2.05 24.58 3.88
N ARG A 57 1.07 24.51 4.81
CA ARG A 57 0.41 23.25 5.04
C ARG A 57 -0.32 22.97 3.73
N ALA A 58 -0.04 21.82 3.12
CA ALA A 58 -0.97 21.31 2.14
C ALA A 58 -2.37 21.42 2.77
N PRO A 59 -3.42 21.72 1.99
CA PRO A 59 -4.78 21.57 2.50
C PRO A 59 -4.86 20.20 3.20
N GLU A 60 -5.74 19.99 4.16
CA GLU A 60 -5.96 18.64 4.67
C GLU A 60 -6.47 17.78 3.50
N VAL A 61 -5.55 17.27 2.67
CA VAL A 61 -5.84 16.57 1.42
C VAL A 61 -5.92 15.12 1.80
N GLY A 62 -7.11 14.74 2.23
CA GLY A 62 -7.48 13.37 2.53
C GLY A 62 -8.86 13.32 2.01
N GLN A 63 -8.97 12.57 0.94
CA GLN A 63 -10.25 12.02 0.62
C GLN A 63 -10.41 10.89 1.63
N TRP A 64 -11.55 10.88 2.32
CA TRP A 64 -12.09 9.60 2.75
C TRP A 64 -12.09 8.71 1.51
N MET A 65 -11.26 7.69 1.56
CA MET A 65 -10.96 6.86 0.42
C MET A 65 -11.71 5.56 0.64
N GLU A 66 -12.91 5.58 0.08
CA GLU A 66 -13.95 4.57 0.19
C GLU A 66 -14.04 3.91 -1.18
N PHE A 67 -13.47 2.71 -1.31
CA PHE A 67 -13.25 2.13 -2.63
C PHE A 67 -14.09 0.89 -2.90
N GLU A 68 -14.56 0.17 -1.88
CA GLU A 68 -15.16 -1.13 -2.13
C GLU A 68 -16.11 -1.62 -1.04
N ASP A 69 -17.04 -2.46 -1.48
CA ASP A 69 -17.97 -3.30 -0.71
C ASP A 69 -17.45 -4.75 -0.84
N PHE A 70 -16.70 -5.20 0.16
CA PHE A 70 -16.10 -6.53 0.24
C PHE A 70 -17.01 -7.55 0.92
N ASP A 71 -17.94 -7.15 1.78
CA ASP A 71 -18.91 -8.07 2.39
C ASP A 71 -20.18 -8.29 1.53
N GLY A 72 -20.33 -7.49 0.47
CA GLY A 72 -21.38 -7.59 -0.53
C GLY A 72 -22.74 -7.15 -0.02
N ASP A 73 -22.81 -6.37 1.06
CA ASP A 73 -24.06 -5.91 1.66
C ASP A 73 -24.72 -4.75 0.89
N GLY A 74 -24.03 -4.23 -0.13
CA GLY A 74 -24.48 -3.13 -0.98
C GLY A 74 -24.12 -1.75 -0.43
N GLU A 75 -23.51 -1.69 0.74
CA GLU A 75 -22.92 -0.50 1.34
C GLU A 75 -21.39 -0.60 1.27
N ILE A 76 -20.72 0.55 1.34
CA ILE A 76 -19.26 0.57 1.40
C ILE A 76 -18.77 0.09 2.76
N ASP A 77 -17.63 -0.61 2.80
CA ASP A 77 -16.97 -1.02 4.05
C ASP A 77 -16.25 0.17 4.73
N CYS A 78 -17.01 1.12 5.29
CA CYS A 78 -16.48 2.24 6.07
C CYS A 78 -17.05 2.26 7.49
N GLY A 79 -16.35 2.95 8.40
CA GLY A 79 -16.90 3.30 9.73
C GLY A 79 -18.09 4.27 9.69
N CYS A 80 -18.48 4.75 8.51
CA CYS A 80 -19.56 5.70 8.27
C CYS A 80 -20.92 5.05 7.95
N THR A 81 -20.91 3.85 7.36
CA THR A 81 -22.07 3.00 7.05
C THR A 81 -22.26 1.91 8.11
N SER A 82 -21.22 1.61 8.88
CA SER A 82 -21.23 0.62 9.95
C SER A 82 -20.59 1.16 11.23
N ASN A 83 -21.44 1.30 12.26
CA ASN A 83 -21.20 1.80 13.62
C ASN A 83 -19.77 1.56 14.14
N GLU A 84 -19.15 2.52 14.86
CA GLU A 84 -17.97 2.32 15.74
C GLU A 84 -17.42 0.86 15.73
N ASN A 85 -16.63 0.50 14.71
CA ASN A 85 -16.10 -0.87 14.42
C ASN A 85 -16.98 -1.85 13.60
N GLY A 86 -17.82 -1.42 12.65
CA GLY A 86 -18.91 -2.27 12.14
C GLY A 86 -18.74 -2.91 10.77
N GLY A 87 -17.69 -2.59 10.03
CA GLY A 87 -17.45 -3.07 8.65
C GLY A 87 -16.24 -3.97 8.62
N ARG A 88 -15.99 -4.66 7.50
CA ARG A 88 -14.86 -5.59 7.44
C ARG A 88 -13.51 -4.87 7.35
N ALA A 89 -13.47 -3.73 6.64
CA ALA A 89 -12.35 -2.80 6.65
C ALA A 89 -12.50 -1.81 7.81
N SER A 90 -11.43 -1.53 8.55
CA SER A 90 -11.42 -0.44 9.54
C SER A 90 -10.77 0.82 8.97
N TYR A 91 -9.43 0.88 9.00
CA TYR A 91 -8.66 2.09 8.80
C TYR A 91 -7.48 1.83 7.87
N ILE A 92 -7.06 2.85 7.12
CA ILE A 92 -5.81 2.75 6.37
C ILE A 92 -4.66 2.74 7.37
N HIS A 93 -3.87 1.68 7.30
CA HIS A 93 -2.70 1.46 8.13
C HIS A 93 -1.41 1.87 7.45
N TYR A 94 -1.30 1.54 6.16
CA TYR A 94 -0.07 1.71 5.40
C TYR A 94 -0.36 2.33 4.04
N ALA A 95 0.57 3.13 3.54
CA ALA A 95 0.49 3.76 2.24
C ALA A 95 1.89 3.79 1.62
N GLU A 96 2.04 3.21 0.43
CA GLU A 96 3.30 3.16 -0.31
C GLU A 96 3.09 3.69 -1.73
N PRO A 97 3.79 4.76 -2.15
CA PRO A 97 3.83 5.14 -3.55
C PRO A 97 4.70 4.16 -4.34
N ILE A 98 4.30 3.84 -5.57
CA ILE A 98 5.19 3.10 -6.49
C ILE A 98 6.25 4.07 -7.01
N ASP A 99 7.53 3.71 -6.82
CA ASP A 99 8.67 4.59 -7.09
C ASP A 99 8.78 5.09 -8.54
N GLU A 100 8.20 4.35 -9.50
CA GLU A 100 8.27 4.67 -10.93
C GLU A 100 6.89 4.91 -11.52
N MET A 101 6.81 5.88 -12.44
CA MET A 101 5.64 6.03 -13.29
C MET A 101 5.77 5.19 -14.56
N VAL A 102 4.68 4.51 -14.89
CA VAL A 102 4.61 3.52 -15.98
C VAL A 102 3.54 3.89 -17.00
N ASP A 103 3.73 3.50 -18.26
CA ASP A 103 2.70 3.63 -19.30
C ASP A 103 1.94 2.30 -19.40
N ALA A 104 0.66 2.32 -19.00
CA ALA A 104 -0.20 1.14 -18.96
C ALA A 104 -1.15 1.06 -20.18
N SER A 105 -0.85 1.78 -21.27
CA SER A 105 -1.70 1.79 -22.46
C SER A 105 -1.82 0.44 -23.16
N HIS A 106 -0.84 -0.46 -23.01
CA HIS A 106 -0.93 -1.84 -23.52
C HIS A 106 -1.99 -2.66 -22.77
N LEU A 107 -2.31 -2.30 -21.53
CA LEU A 107 -3.39 -2.91 -20.74
C LEU A 107 -4.77 -2.32 -21.09
N GLY A 108 -4.81 -1.14 -21.75
CA GLY A 108 -6.05 -0.44 -22.11
C GLY A 108 -6.30 0.87 -21.36
N TYR A 109 -5.36 1.32 -20.51
CA TYR A 109 -5.42 2.63 -19.88
C TYR A 109 -5.12 3.77 -20.86
N PRO A 110 -5.47 5.04 -20.54
CA PRO A 110 -5.10 6.18 -21.36
C PRO A 110 -3.58 6.26 -21.59
N ALA A 111 -3.18 6.64 -22.80
CA ALA A 111 -1.76 6.81 -23.13
C ALA A 111 -1.10 7.88 -22.25
N GLY A 112 0.10 7.57 -21.75
CA GLY A 112 0.86 8.44 -20.87
C GLY A 112 1.28 7.71 -19.59
N LYS A 113 2.20 8.35 -18.86
CA LYS A 113 2.70 7.82 -17.60
C LYS A 113 1.68 7.98 -16.48
N MET A 114 1.45 6.91 -15.74
CA MET A 114 0.61 6.85 -14.54
C MET A 114 1.47 6.68 -13.29
N HIS A 115 1.06 7.32 -12.19
CA HIS A 115 1.62 7.08 -10.86
C HIS A 115 0.62 6.28 -10.04
N MET A 116 1.11 5.29 -9.31
CA MET A 116 0.29 4.40 -8.51
C MET A 116 0.64 4.51 -7.03
N THR A 117 -0.32 4.21 -6.18
CA THR A 117 -0.12 4.13 -4.73
C THR A 117 -0.92 2.96 -4.21
N ILE A 118 -0.27 2.13 -3.41
CA ILE A 118 -0.91 1.03 -2.70
C ILE A 118 -1.20 1.50 -1.29
N ILE A 119 -2.44 1.35 -0.86
CA ILE A 119 -2.85 1.54 0.53
C ILE A 119 -3.28 0.21 1.11
N ALA A 120 -2.98 -0.04 2.37
CA ALA A 120 -3.42 -1.24 3.07
C ALA A 120 -4.30 -0.84 4.26
N THR A 121 -5.38 -1.60 4.46
CA THR A 121 -6.28 -1.41 5.59
C THR A 121 -6.08 -2.49 6.64
N GLU A 122 -6.43 -2.15 7.87
CA GLU A 122 -6.66 -3.16 8.88
C GLU A 122 -8.07 -3.74 8.70
N VAL A 123 -8.22 -5.02 9.04
CA VAL A 123 -9.48 -5.73 9.00
C VAL A 123 -9.86 -6.22 10.40
N LEU A 124 -11.16 -6.24 10.66
CA LEU A 124 -11.70 -6.62 11.98
C LEU A 124 -12.08 -8.10 12.06
N GLU A 125 -12.20 -8.77 10.92
CA GLU A 125 -12.54 -10.20 10.82
C GLU A 125 -11.81 -10.87 9.65
N THR A 126 -11.37 -12.12 9.86
CA THR A 126 -10.58 -12.88 8.86
C THR A 126 -11.30 -14.06 8.21
N THR A 127 -12.63 -14.16 8.36
CA THR A 127 -13.45 -15.27 7.81
C THR A 127 -13.51 -15.31 6.29
N VAL A 128 -13.16 -14.20 5.63
CA VAL A 128 -13.06 -14.10 4.16
C VAL A 128 -11.61 -13.87 3.68
N GLY A 129 -10.74 -13.34 4.53
CA GLY A 129 -9.38 -12.91 4.19
C GLY A 129 -8.74 -12.07 5.31
N THR A 130 -7.42 -12.07 5.43
CA THR A 130 -6.66 -11.57 6.60
C THR A 130 -5.98 -10.22 6.40
N GLY A 131 -6.31 -9.52 5.32
CA GLY A 131 -5.73 -8.22 5.02
C GLY A 131 -6.24 -7.72 3.68
N MET A 132 -6.49 -6.42 3.60
CA MET A 132 -7.02 -5.75 2.41
C MET A 132 -6.10 -4.62 2.00
N SER A 133 -6.06 -4.38 0.69
CA SER A 133 -5.27 -3.32 0.08
C SER A 133 -5.97 -2.77 -1.16
N TYR A 134 -5.65 -1.54 -1.55
CA TYR A 134 -6.19 -0.93 -2.75
C TYR A 134 -5.06 -0.34 -3.57
N LEU A 135 -5.01 -0.74 -4.85
CA LEU A 135 -4.16 -0.10 -5.83
C LEU A 135 -4.88 1.13 -6.38
N LEU A 136 -4.27 2.30 -6.28
CA LEU A 136 -4.84 3.58 -6.68
C LEU A 136 -4.04 4.21 -7.81
N ASP A 137 -4.73 4.77 -8.80
CA ASP A 137 -4.17 5.77 -9.70
C ASP A 137 -4.11 7.11 -8.95
N THR A 138 -2.90 7.60 -8.69
CA THR A 138 -2.65 8.89 -8.03
C THR A 138 -1.99 9.91 -8.98
N THR A 139 -2.18 9.74 -10.29
CA THR A 139 -1.66 10.64 -11.33
C THR A 139 -2.36 12.00 -11.33
N GLY A 140 -3.69 11.99 -11.21
CA GLY A 140 -4.53 13.17 -11.33
C GLY A 140 -4.39 14.13 -10.15
N TYR A 141 -4.40 15.43 -10.43
CA TYR A 141 -4.49 16.48 -9.42
C TYR A 141 -5.20 17.73 -9.96
N GLU A 142 -5.69 18.55 -9.04
CA GLU A 142 -6.20 19.89 -9.28
C GLU A 142 -5.38 20.92 -8.50
N GLU A 143 -5.26 22.14 -9.03
CA GLU A 143 -4.68 23.27 -8.30
C GLU A 143 -5.79 24.04 -7.58
N VAL A 144 -5.73 24.09 -6.24
CA VAL A 144 -6.69 24.80 -5.39
C VAL A 144 -5.93 25.79 -4.53
N ASN A 145 -6.16 27.09 -4.76
CA ASN A 145 -5.50 28.18 -4.04
C ASN A 145 -3.96 28.11 -4.07
N GLY A 146 -3.38 27.67 -5.19
CA GLY A 146 -1.93 27.52 -5.35
C GLY A 146 -1.35 26.25 -4.72
N ASN A 147 -2.19 25.37 -4.16
CA ASN A 147 -1.80 24.06 -3.66
C ASN A 147 -2.26 22.94 -4.59
N VAL A 148 -1.46 21.88 -4.69
CA VAL A 148 -1.82 20.66 -5.41
C VAL A 148 -2.75 19.81 -4.53
N ARG A 149 -3.88 19.40 -5.10
CA ARG A 149 -4.81 18.45 -4.51
C ARG A 149 -4.96 17.26 -5.44
N PHE A 150 -4.43 16.12 -5.01
CA PHE A 150 -4.54 14.88 -5.79
C PHE A 150 -5.99 14.39 -5.85
N THR A 151 -6.31 13.71 -6.95
CA THR A 151 -7.60 13.08 -7.20
C THR A 151 -7.43 11.58 -7.42
N PRO A 152 -7.11 10.80 -6.37
CA PRO A 152 -6.92 9.36 -6.48
C PRO A 152 -8.16 8.65 -6.99
N LYS A 153 -7.93 7.57 -7.75
CA LYS A 153 -9.00 6.70 -8.26
C LYS A 153 -8.62 5.26 -7.97
N LEU A 154 -9.61 4.47 -7.57
CA LEU A 154 -9.40 3.02 -7.46
C LEU A 154 -9.03 2.45 -8.83
N ILE A 155 -7.96 1.67 -8.87
CA ILE A 155 -7.69 0.73 -9.96
C ILE A 155 -8.38 -0.59 -9.63
N HIS A 156 -8.02 -1.22 -8.51
CA HIS A 156 -8.61 -2.47 -8.05
C HIS A 156 -8.25 -2.70 -6.57
N GLY A 157 -9.14 -3.33 -5.80
CA GLY A 157 -8.82 -3.83 -4.46
C GLY A 157 -8.10 -5.18 -4.52
N TRP A 158 -7.35 -5.52 -3.50
CA TRP A 158 -6.80 -6.86 -3.36
C TRP A 158 -6.90 -7.29 -1.92
N GLU A 159 -7.23 -8.57 -1.75
CA GLU A 159 -7.36 -9.18 -0.46
C GLU A 159 -6.54 -10.46 -0.40
N ILE A 160 -5.91 -10.66 0.76
CA ILE A 160 -5.23 -11.90 1.09
C ILE A 160 -6.22 -13.06 0.95
N PRO A 161 -6.00 -13.99 0.00
CA PRO A 161 -6.89 -15.13 -0.18
C PRO A 161 -7.03 -15.94 1.11
N PHE A 162 -8.25 -16.38 1.40
CA PHE A 162 -8.52 -17.23 2.56
C PHE A 162 -7.73 -18.56 2.50
N ALA A 163 -7.05 -18.91 3.58
CA ALA A 163 -6.65 -20.28 3.85
C ALA A 163 -6.65 -20.57 5.36
N ASN A 164 -6.81 -21.85 5.72
CA ASN A 164 -6.89 -22.27 7.12
C ASN A 164 -5.60 -21.98 7.92
N ASP A 165 -4.44 -22.00 7.26
CA ASP A 165 -3.13 -21.85 7.92
C ASP A 165 -2.90 -20.43 8.46
N HIS A 166 -3.65 -19.45 7.97
CA HIS A 166 -3.61 -18.06 8.44
C HIS A 166 -4.98 -17.53 8.87
N HIS A 167 -5.99 -18.39 9.00
CA HIS A 167 -7.31 -17.98 9.47
C HIS A 167 -7.32 -17.75 10.99
N ILE A 168 -7.77 -16.57 11.42
CA ILE A 168 -7.93 -16.20 12.83
C ILE A 168 -9.41 -15.92 13.11
N PRO A 169 -10.10 -16.74 13.92
CA PRO A 169 -11.50 -16.53 14.25
C PRO A 169 -11.76 -15.14 14.83
N GLY A 170 -12.86 -14.50 14.41
CA GLY A 170 -13.26 -13.20 14.94
C GLY A 170 -13.57 -13.24 16.44
N GLY A 171 -13.37 -12.11 17.12
CA GLY A 171 -13.75 -11.94 18.54
C GLY A 171 -12.75 -12.44 19.58
N GLU A 172 -11.62 -13.03 19.18
CA GLU A 172 -10.57 -13.46 20.12
C GLU A 172 -9.55 -12.37 20.45
N GLU A 173 -9.37 -11.35 19.59
CA GLU A 173 -8.42 -10.24 19.83
C GLU A 173 -8.97 -8.88 19.37
N TRP A 174 -8.61 -7.83 20.11
CA TRP A 174 -8.72 -6.42 19.69
C TRP A 174 -7.53 -6.00 18.80
N LEU A 175 -6.77 -6.98 18.29
CA LEU A 175 -5.61 -6.75 17.43
C LEU A 175 -6.10 -6.55 16.00
N LEU A 176 -5.55 -5.50 15.40
CA LEU A 176 -5.88 -5.07 14.05
C LEU A 176 -5.12 -5.98 13.08
N PHE A 177 -5.85 -6.80 12.31
CA PHE A 177 -5.23 -7.66 11.30
C PHE A 177 -4.87 -6.80 10.12
N SER A 178 -3.58 -6.58 9.88
CA SER A 178 -3.22 -5.64 8.85
C SER A 178 -1.93 -5.99 8.13
N PRO A 179 -1.87 -5.67 6.83
CA PRO A 179 -0.60 -5.48 6.19
C PRO A 179 0.17 -4.32 6.82
N HIS A 180 1.42 -4.57 7.19
CA HIS A 180 2.20 -3.70 8.06
C HIS A 180 3.28 -2.89 7.35
N ASN A 181 3.69 -3.38 6.19
CA ASN A 181 4.64 -2.73 5.33
C ASN A 181 4.47 -3.30 3.93
N VAL A 182 4.73 -2.43 2.96
CA VAL A 182 4.73 -2.74 1.55
C VAL A 182 6.02 -2.21 0.98
N ASP A 183 6.68 -3.03 0.18
CA ASP A 183 7.66 -2.56 -0.78
C ASP A 183 7.17 -2.85 -2.20
N THR A 184 7.64 -2.08 -3.18
CA THR A 184 7.22 -2.23 -4.57
C THR A 184 8.41 -2.18 -5.50
N HIS A 185 8.30 -2.87 -6.64
CA HIS A 185 9.33 -2.77 -7.65
C HIS A 185 8.74 -2.86 -9.05
N VAL A 186 9.20 -1.97 -9.93
CA VAL A 186 8.90 -2.00 -11.37
C VAL A 186 10.07 -2.67 -12.09
N PHE A 187 9.75 -3.68 -12.86
CA PHE A 187 10.68 -4.52 -13.60
C PHE A 187 10.62 -4.17 -15.06
N GLN A 188 11.78 -4.03 -15.71
CA GLN A 188 11.84 -4.02 -17.16
C GLN A 188 11.78 -5.45 -17.69
N THR A 189 10.83 -5.73 -18.57
CA THR A 189 10.57 -7.08 -19.09
C THR A 189 10.96 -7.21 -20.57
N GLY A 190 11.02 -8.45 -21.08
CA GLY A 190 11.17 -8.72 -22.51
C GLY A 190 12.55 -8.39 -23.12
N LEU A 191 13.55 -8.06 -22.30
CA LEU A 191 14.93 -7.87 -22.74
C LEU A 191 15.73 -9.19 -22.76
N PRO A 192 16.85 -9.27 -23.52
CA PRO A 192 17.71 -10.45 -23.49
C PRO A 192 18.17 -10.81 -22.08
N GLY A 193 17.81 -12.02 -21.62
CA GLY A 193 18.15 -12.52 -20.28
C GLY A 193 17.13 -12.19 -19.19
N LEU A 194 16.11 -11.40 -19.50
CA LEU A 194 14.99 -11.10 -18.60
C LEU A 194 13.71 -11.77 -19.12
N PRO A 195 12.89 -12.36 -18.25
CA PRO A 195 11.63 -12.94 -18.66
C PRO A 195 10.67 -11.84 -19.12
N ASP A 196 9.79 -12.17 -20.05
CA ASP A 196 8.61 -11.35 -20.30
C ASP A 196 7.47 -11.85 -19.41
N THR A 197 7.31 -11.20 -18.26
CA THR A 197 6.21 -11.44 -17.33
C THR A 197 5.08 -10.44 -17.51
N SER A 198 5.21 -9.52 -18.48
CA SER A 198 4.22 -8.48 -18.68
C SER A 198 3.01 -8.97 -19.45
N HIS A 199 1.91 -8.25 -19.37
CA HIS A 199 0.71 -8.48 -20.18
C HIS A 199 0.80 -7.82 -21.57
N GLY A 200 1.93 -8.06 -22.26
CA GLY A 200 2.20 -7.53 -23.60
C GLY A 200 2.83 -6.13 -23.62
N GLY A 201 3.43 -5.71 -22.51
CA GLY A 201 4.13 -4.45 -22.34
C GLY A 201 5.65 -4.60 -22.41
N ALA A 202 6.36 -3.67 -21.78
CA ALA A 202 7.81 -3.71 -21.59
C ALA A 202 8.20 -3.55 -20.11
N TRP A 203 7.21 -3.56 -19.23
CA TRP A 203 7.37 -3.50 -17.80
C TRP A 203 6.35 -4.40 -17.12
N ASP A 204 6.67 -4.81 -15.91
CA ASP A 204 5.78 -5.47 -14.96
C ASP A 204 6.09 -4.89 -13.58
N ALA A 205 5.20 -5.00 -12.60
CA ALA A 205 5.48 -4.53 -11.25
C ALA A 205 4.92 -5.47 -10.19
N ARG A 206 5.63 -5.56 -9.07
CA ARG A 206 5.18 -6.34 -7.90
C ARG A 206 5.06 -5.48 -6.67
N ILE A 207 4.11 -5.88 -5.84
CA ILE A 207 3.92 -5.42 -4.46
C ILE A 207 4.35 -6.56 -3.54
N TYR A 208 5.28 -6.29 -2.63
CA TYR A 208 5.72 -7.19 -1.57
C TYR A 208 5.06 -6.77 -0.27
N LEU A 209 3.90 -7.37 0.00
CA LEU A 209 3.04 -7.04 1.13
C LEU A 209 3.41 -7.92 2.33
N SER A 210 3.83 -7.31 3.43
CA SER A 210 4.01 -8.00 4.71
C SER A 210 2.77 -7.88 5.57
N SER A 211 2.36 -8.97 6.22
CA SER A 211 1.24 -9.04 7.16
C SER A 211 1.67 -9.65 8.49
N TYR A 212 1.18 -9.06 9.59
CA TYR A 212 1.41 -9.56 10.96
C TYR A 212 0.84 -10.94 11.23
N HIS A 213 -0.08 -11.43 10.40
CA HIS A 213 -0.80 -12.66 10.71
C HIS A 213 -0.86 -13.62 9.52
N ALA A 214 -0.45 -13.14 8.35
CA ALA A 214 -0.50 -13.89 7.11
C ALA A 214 0.82 -13.87 6.34
N GLY A 215 1.92 -13.39 6.94
CA GLY A 215 3.25 -13.47 6.31
C GLY A 215 3.39 -12.58 5.07
N LEU A 216 4.22 -13.00 4.12
CA LEU A 216 4.50 -12.28 2.88
C LEU A 216 3.51 -12.70 1.79
N TRP A 217 3.00 -11.72 1.06
CA TRP A 217 2.24 -11.90 -0.18
C TRP A 217 2.87 -11.06 -1.28
N VAL A 218 3.09 -11.66 -2.45
CA VAL A 218 3.63 -10.99 -3.63
C VAL A 218 2.53 -10.87 -4.67
N ILE A 219 2.19 -9.63 -5.02
CA ILE A 219 1.02 -9.30 -5.85
C ILE A 219 1.50 -8.68 -7.16
N ASP A 220 0.95 -9.16 -8.26
CA ASP A 220 1.21 -8.69 -9.62
C ASP A 220 0.34 -7.46 -9.94
N VAL A 221 0.98 -6.33 -10.20
CA VAL A 221 0.32 -5.04 -10.42
C VAL A 221 -0.45 -5.04 -11.74
N GLU A 222 0.12 -5.59 -12.82
CA GLU A 222 -0.53 -5.58 -14.12
C GLU A 222 -1.81 -6.42 -14.14
N THR A 223 -1.83 -7.53 -13.41
CA THR A 223 -3.03 -8.36 -13.23
C THR A 223 -4.15 -7.59 -12.53
N LEU A 224 -3.83 -6.82 -11.47
CA LEU A 224 -4.80 -5.94 -10.81
C LEU A 224 -5.28 -4.81 -11.74
N MET A 225 -4.37 -4.20 -12.51
CA MET A 225 -4.72 -3.16 -13.47
C MET A 225 -5.66 -3.67 -14.55
N LEU A 226 -5.38 -4.84 -15.14
CA LEU A 226 -6.27 -5.45 -16.13
C LEU A 226 -7.63 -5.79 -15.56
N ALA A 227 -7.67 -6.37 -14.37
CA ALA A 227 -8.92 -6.69 -13.71
C ALA A 227 -9.76 -5.43 -13.44
N GLY A 228 -9.12 -4.32 -13.05
CA GLY A 228 -9.75 -3.02 -12.82
C GLY A 228 -10.45 -2.40 -14.05
N LEU A 229 -10.21 -2.91 -15.26
CA LEU A 229 -10.91 -2.50 -16.48
C LEU A 229 -12.19 -3.31 -16.75
N SER A 230 -12.52 -4.29 -15.91
CA SER A 230 -13.64 -5.20 -16.11
C SER A 230 -14.39 -5.52 -14.81
N ASP A 231 -15.68 -5.82 -14.90
CA ASP A 231 -16.50 -6.23 -13.75
C ASP A 231 -16.38 -7.74 -13.48
N GLY A 232 -15.14 -8.23 -13.36
CA GLY A 232 -14.82 -9.65 -13.15
C GLY A 232 -15.08 -10.16 -11.73
N ASN A 233 -14.92 -11.47 -11.52
CA ASN A 233 -14.94 -12.04 -10.18
C ASN A 233 -13.65 -11.68 -9.43
N LYS A 234 -13.78 -10.82 -8.42
CA LYS A 234 -12.65 -10.34 -7.61
C LYS A 234 -11.90 -11.46 -6.89
N THR A 235 -12.59 -12.51 -6.47
CA THR A 235 -11.93 -13.64 -5.77
C THR A 235 -10.96 -14.36 -6.69
N ASP A 236 -11.35 -14.55 -7.95
CA ASP A 236 -10.47 -15.15 -8.96
C ASP A 236 -9.29 -14.20 -9.23
N THR A 237 -9.54 -12.89 -9.35
CA THR A 237 -8.48 -11.88 -9.48
C THR A 237 -7.50 -11.88 -8.31
N HIS A 238 -7.95 -12.00 -7.05
CA HIS A 238 -7.05 -11.99 -5.89
C HIS A 238 -6.07 -13.17 -5.94
N MET A 239 -6.56 -14.34 -6.38
CA MET A 239 -5.74 -15.52 -6.59
C MET A 239 -4.81 -15.35 -7.79
N ASP A 240 -5.32 -14.89 -8.93
CA ASP A 240 -4.54 -14.72 -10.16
C ASP A 240 -3.42 -13.68 -10.00
N ALA A 241 -3.69 -12.60 -9.27
CA ALA A 241 -2.69 -11.57 -8.95
C ALA A 241 -1.67 -12.03 -7.91
N THR A 242 -1.94 -13.09 -7.13
CA THR A 242 -0.99 -13.60 -6.13
C THR A 242 0.05 -14.49 -6.79
N VAL A 243 1.24 -13.96 -7.05
CA VAL A 243 2.33 -14.69 -7.72
C VAL A 243 3.28 -15.40 -6.77
N GLY A 244 3.15 -15.15 -5.46
CA GLY A 244 3.89 -15.87 -4.43
C GLY A 244 3.44 -15.50 -3.03
N PHE A 245 3.70 -16.39 -2.08
CA PHE A 245 3.51 -16.12 -0.66
C PHE A 245 4.54 -16.87 0.18
N HIS A 246 4.78 -16.39 1.40
CA HIS A 246 5.58 -17.09 2.39
C HIS A 246 5.00 -16.86 3.78
N LEU A 247 4.67 -17.95 4.46
CA LEU A 247 4.29 -17.95 5.86
C LEU A 247 5.50 -18.36 6.69
N PRO A 248 6.16 -17.41 7.40
CA PRO A 248 7.12 -17.79 8.42
C PRO A 248 6.43 -18.72 9.42
N HIS A 249 7.13 -19.75 9.86
CA HIS A 249 6.66 -20.60 10.93
C HIS A 249 7.85 -20.99 11.78
N GLY A 250 7.57 -21.21 13.07
CA GLY A 250 8.49 -21.89 13.96
C GLY A 250 8.64 -23.36 13.59
N VAL A 251 9.28 -24.13 14.46
CA VAL A 251 9.30 -25.58 14.31
C VAL A 251 7.87 -26.12 14.56
N ASP A 252 7.36 -26.95 13.64
CA ASP A 252 6.05 -27.58 13.78
C ASP A 252 5.83 -28.18 15.18
N GLY A 253 4.70 -27.82 15.80
CA GLY A 253 4.35 -28.33 17.13
C GLY A 253 5.15 -27.73 18.29
N GLN A 254 5.95 -26.68 18.07
CA GLN A 254 6.57 -25.87 19.13
C GLN A 254 6.02 -24.44 19.11
N PRO A 255 5.39 -23.96 20.21
CA PRO A 255 5.04 -22.56 20.36
C PRO A 255 6.29 -21.68 20.29
N LEU A 256 6.14 -20.49 19.69
CA LEU A 256 7.21 -19.49 19.66
C LEU A 256 7.29 -18.80 21.03
N ASP A 257 8.43 -18.91 21.69
CA ASP A 257 8.67 -18.22 22.97
C ASP A 257 8.92 -16.73 22.71
N SER A 258 8.13 -15.86 23.33
CA SER A 258 8.21 -14.40 23.17
C SER A 258 8.14 -13.74 24.54
N SER A 259 9.06 -12.78 24.78
CA SER A 259 9.14 -12.05 26.05
C SER A 259 8.13 -10.89 26.16
N TYR A 260 7.40 -10.56 25.09
CA TYR A 260 6.60 -9.33 25.00
C TYR A 260 5.13 -9.55 24.61
N TYR A 261 4.82 -10.60 23.86
CA TYR A 261 3.46 -10.89 23.37
C TYR A 261 3.24 -12.41 23.28
N ASP A 262 2.02 -12.87 23.59
CA ASP A 262 1.58 -14.24 23.30
C ASP A 262 1.03 -14.28 21.88
N PHE A 263 1.89 -14.68 20.94
CA PHE A 263 1.60 -14.59 19.50
C PHE A 263 0.99 -15.87 18.91
N GLY A 264 0.75 -16.91 19.72
CA GLY A 264 0.24 -18.18 19.21
C GLY A 264 1.12 -18.79 18.10
N TRP A 265 0.48 -19.32 17.05
CA TRP A 265 1.11 -20.03 15.92
C TRP A 265 1.29 -19.18 14.65
N THR A 266 1.10 -17.86 14.74
CA THR A 266 1.01 -17.00 13.55
C THR A 266 2.31 -16.20 13.32
N PRO A 267 2.71 -15.98 12.05
CA PRO A 267 3.90 -15.20 11.75
C PRO A 267 3.66 -13.70 11.84
N PHE A 268 4.42 -13.01 12.69
CA PHE A 268 4.41 -11.56 12.81
C PHE A 268 5.46 -10.90 11.93
N LEU A 269 5.19 -10.75 10.62
CA LEU A 269 6.07 -9.99 9.73
C LEU A 269 5.86 -8.49 9.87
N TRP A 270 6.93 -7.80 10.27
CA TRP A 270 6.98 -6.34 10.40
C TRP A 270 7.33 -5.64 9.10
N ALA A 271 8.17 -6.27 8.27
CA ALA A 271 8.63 -5.68 7.01
C ALA A 271 8.93 -6.75 5.96
N ALA A 272 8.73 -6.38 4.70
CA ALA A 272 9.15 -7.08 3.51
C ALA A 272 9.78 -6.09 2.53
N GLU A 273 11.10 -6.18 2.34
CA GLU A 273 11.86 -5.25 1.50
C GLU A 273 12.48 -6.01 0.33
N TYR A 274 12.14 -5.62 -0.90
CA TYR A 274 12.73 -6.16 -2.11
C TYR A 274 14.07 -5.49 -2.41
N HIS A 275 15.07 -6.30 -2.74
CA HIS A 275 16.33 -5.82 -3.25
C HIS A 275 16.97 -6.85 -4.18
N LYS A 276 17.07 -6.49 -5.47
CA LYS A 276 17.80 -7.24 -6.49
C LYS A 276 17.46 -8.73 -6.48
N GLY A 277 16.20 -9.05 -6.74
CA GLY A 277 15.71 -10.42 -6.87
C GLY A 277 15.60 -11.19 -5.55
N TYR A 278 15.75 -10.53 -4.40
CA TYR A 278 15.52 -11.11 -3.08
C TYR A 278 14.55 -10.24 -2.30
N THR A 279 13.78 -10.86 -1.41
CA THR A 279 12.92 -10.16 -0.45
C THR A 279 13.39 -10.48 0.96
N TYR A 280 13.65 -9.45 1.74
CA TYR A 280 14.13 -9.52 3.12
C TYR A 280 12.94 -9.36 4.05
N LEU A 281 12.66 -10.36 4.88
CA LEU A 281 11.51 -10.37 5.77
C LEU A 281 11.96 -10.25 7.22
N SER A 282 11.46 -9.26 7.93
CA SER A 282 11.69 -9.11 9.36
C SER A 282 10.50 -9.66 10.14
N CYS A 283 10.65 -10.86 10.70
CA CYS A 283 9.66 -11.44 11.61
C CYS A 283 10.00 -11.10 13.06
N ILE A 284 9.04 -10.54 13.80
CA ILE A 284 9.21 -10.21 15.23
C ILE A 284 9.49 -11.47 16.04
N THR A 285 8.85 -12.59 15.68
CA THR A 285 8.89 -13.83 16.47
C THR A 285 10.01 -14.76 16.07
N THR A 286 10.35 -14.84 14.78
CA THR A 286 11.30 -15.85 14.26
C THR A 286 12.54 -15.26 13.58
N GLY A 287 12.65 -13.93 13.49
CA GLY A 287 13.84 -13.24 12.99
C GLY A 287 13.82 -12.96 11.48
N LEU A 288 15.01 -12.93 10.88
CA LEU A 288 15.20 -12.53 9.48
C LEU A 288 15.07 -13.73 8.53
N TYR A 289 14.27 -13.57 7.49
CA TYR A 289 14.21 -14.48 6.35
C TYR A 289 14.69 -13.75 5.09
N ILE A 290 15.37 -14.49 4.21
CA ILE A 290 15.71 -14.03 2.87
C ILE A 290 15.05 -15.01 1.91
N VAL A 291 14.02 -14.55 1.24
CA VAL A 291 13.27 -15.35 0.26
C VAL A 291 13.53 -14.82 -1.13
N GLN A 292 13.26 -15.65 -2.13
CA GLN A 292 13.43 -15.28 -3.53
C GLN A 292 12.29 -15.90 -4.32
N LEU A 293 11.55 -15.05 -5.03
CA LEU A 293 10.52 -15.49 -5.95
C LEU A 293 11.19 -15.96 -7.25
N ASP A 294 10.71 -17.08 -7.79
CA ASP A 294 11.34 -17.71 -8.96
C ASP A 294 11.36 -16.80 -10.19
N ILE A 295 10.28 -16.04 -10.43
CA ILE A 295 10.20 -15.07 -11.54
C ILE A 295 11.08 -13.83 -11.32
N ASP A 296 11.51 -13.57 -10.07
CA ASP A 296 12.38 -12.45 -9.73
C ASP A 296 13.88 -12.80 -9.80
N LYS A 297 14.22 -14.10 -9.83
CA LYS A 297 15.61 -14.59 -9.92
C LYS A 297 16.47 -13.89 -10.98
N PRO A 298 15.98 -13.69 -12.22
CA PRO A 298 16.76 -13.05 -13.28
C PRO A 298 17.21 -11.62 -12.93
N TYR A 299 16.47 -10.93 -12.05
CA TYR A 299 16.75 -9.54 -11.66
C TYR A 299 17.76 -9.42 -10.51
N GLY A 300 18.13 -10.52 -9.86
CA GLY A 300 19.15 -10.55 -8.81
C GLY A 300 20.56 -10.90 -9.27
N SER A 301 20.68 -11.42 -10.48
CA SER A 301 21.97 -11.74 -11.10
C SER A 301 22.42 -10.52 -11.90
N GLY A 302 23.34 -9.72 -11.34
CA GLY A 302 23.79 -8.50 -11.99
C GLY A 302 24.17 -8.71 -13.46
N ILE A 303 23.63 -7.87 -14.34
CA ILE A 303 24.23 -7.55 -15.64
C ILE A 303 25.41 -6.60 -15.37
#